data_AF-A0A7C4N5K6-F1
#
_entry.id   AF-A0A7C4N5K6-F1
#
_cell.length_a   1.000
_cell.length_b   1.000
_cell.length_c   1.000
_cell.angle_alpha   90.00
_cell.angle_beta   90.00
_cell.angle_gamma   90.00
#
_symmetry.space_group_name_H-M   'P 1'
#
loop_
_entity.id
_entity.type
_entity.pdbx_description
1 polymer ?
#
loop_
_entity_poly.entity_id
_entity_poly.type
_entity_poly.pdbx_seq_one_letter_code
_entity_poly.pdbx_strand_id
1 'polypeptide(L)'
;MIQLTEQYVTTEAEKKAQEFSNIDKNQIRKFYDDFKLIERRITENQQADDKWFEKEILPHIKFVKSKIAYSAGRKSGNKFLVSKGFKEYMDKQIDLIKTISDFNNFMMHYQAIIAYYTYYSEVGSSDTSNRNFQQHRSR
;
A
#
# COMPACT_ATOMS: atom_id res chain seq x y z
N MET A 1 -16.47 0.76 8.56
CA MET A 1 -15.55 0.41 9.65
C MET A 1 -14.72 -0.75 9.14
N ILE A 2 -13.40 -0.65 9.27
CA ILE A 2 -12.46 -1.66 8.82
C ILE A 2 -12.31 -2.67 9.96
N GLN A 3 -12.66 -3.93 9.71
CA GLN A 3 -12.52 -4.98 10.71
C GLN A 3 -11.20 -5.73 10.49
N LEU A 4 -10.42 -5.85 11.56
CA LEU A 4 -9.21 -6.68 11.55
C LEU A 4 -9.60 -8.15 11.70
N THR A 5 -9.48 -8.91 10.63
CA THR A 5 -9.67 -10.37 10.63
C THR A 5 -8.42 -11.04 10.09
N GLU A 6 -8.26 -12.34 10.41
CA GLU A 6 -7.17 -13.15 9.86
C GLU A 6 -7.17 -13.11 8.33
N GLN A 7 -8.33 -13.29 7.69
CA GLN A 7 -8.49 -13.25 6.24
C GLN A 7 -8.08 -11.89 5.64
N TYR A 8 -8.38 -10.81 6.35
CA TYR A 8 -8.03 -9.45 5.92
C TYR A 8 -6.51 -9.29 5.81
N VAL A 9 -5.73 -9.74 6.79
CA VAL A 9 -4.25 -9.61 6.76
C VAL A 9 -3.53 -10.74 6.02
N THR A 10 -4.22 -11.80 5.61
CA THR A 10 -3.66 -12.94 4.88
C THR A 10 -4.16 -12.99 3.43
N THR A 11 -5.24 -13.73 3.17
CA THR A 11 -5.76 -14.04 1.83
C THR A 11 -6.11 -12.78 1.03
N GLU A 12 -6.75 -11.79 1.66
CA GLU A 12 -7.12 -10.55 0.95
C GLU A 12 -5.89 -9.71 0.60
N ALA A 13 -4.97 -9.56 1.55
CA ALA A 13 -3.73 -8.81 1.35
C ALA A 13 -2.87 -9.46 0.26
N GLU A 14 -2.76 -10.79 0.27
CA GLU A 14 -2.03 -11.57 -0.73
C GLU A 14 -2.63 -11.41 -2.13
N LYS A 15 -3.96 -11.55 -2.25
CA LYS A 15 -4.66 -11.34 -3.51
C LYS A 15 -4.40 -9.94 -4.07
N LYS A 16 -4.43 -8.91 -3.22
CA LYS A 16 -4.15 -7.53 -3.63
C LYS A 16 -2.69 -7.34 -4.05
N ALA A 17 -1.75 -7.95 -3.35
CA ALA A 17 -0.35 -7.94 -3.75
C ALA A 17 -0.14 -8.48 -5.17
N GLN A 18 -0.80 -9.58 -5.52
CA GLN A 18 -0.75 -10.16 -6.87
C GLN A 18 -1.42 -9.23 -7.92
N GLU A 19 -2.58 -8.65 -7.61
CA GLU A 19 -3.27 -7.67 -8.47
C GLU A 19 -2.40 -6.42 -8.75
N PHE A 20 -1.51 -6.06 -7.81
CA PHE A 20 -0.63 -4.88 -7.90
C PHE A 20 0.75 -5.17 -8.51
N SER A 21 1.00 -6.38 -9.00
CA SER A 21 2.29 -6.83 -9.54
C SER A 21 2.87 -5.95 -10.66
N ASN A 22 2.05 -5.16 -11.35
CA ASN A 22 2.47 -4.25 -12.42
C ASN A 22 2.86 -2.83 -11.96
N ILE A 23 2.78 -2.56 -10.66
CA ILE A 23 3.15 -1.27 -10.05
C ILE A 23 4.60 -1.34 -9.60
N ASP A 24 5.32 -0.23 -9.67
CA ASP A 24 6.68 -0.14 -9.12
C ASP A 24 6.64 -0.23 -7.58
N LYS A 25 7.46 -1.13 -7.00
CA LYS A 25 7.66 -1.32 -5.54
C LYS A 25 7.85 0.01 -4.80
N ASN A 26 8.59 0.93 -5.39
CA ASN A 26 8.89 2.24 -4.80
C ASN A 26 7.63 3.10 -4.67
N GLN A 27 6.66 2.98 -5.59
CA GLN A 27 5.40 3.73 -5.48
C GLN A 27 4.54 3.20 -4.33
N ILE A 28 4.44 1.87 -4.20
CA ILE A 28 3.68 1.26 -3.11
C ILE A 28 4.27 1.64 -1.75
N ARG A 29 5.60 1.54 -1.59
CA ARG A 29 6.29 1.88 -0.35
C ARG A 29 6.20 3.38 -0.03
N LYS A 30 6.35 4.25 -1.03
CA LYS A 30 6.26 5.71 -0.83
C LYS A 30 4.96 6.14 -0.16
N PHE A 31 3.80 5.62 -0.58
CA PHE A 31 2.53 5.99 0.06
C PHE A 31 2.38 5.41 1.46
N TYR A 32 2.91 4.21 1.69
CA TYR A 32 2.96 3.63 3.03
C TYR A 32 3.80 4.48 3.98
N ASP A 33 4.95 4.99 3.53
CA ASP A 33 5.80 5.88 4.33
C ASP A 33 5.06 7.19 4.68
N ASP A 34 4.28 7.75 3.74
CA ASP A 34 3.40 8.89 4.01
C ASP A 34 2.40 8.58 5.16
N PHE A 35 1.80 7.38 5.17
CA PHE A 35 0.91 6.98 6.26
C PHE A 35 1.67 6.70 7.57
N LYS A 36 2.87 6.14 7.52
CA LYS A 36 3.72 5.93 8.71
C LYS A 36 4.06 7.23 9.43
N LEU A 37 4.27 8.31 8.69
CA LEU A 37 4.47 9.64 9.29
C LEU A 37 3.23 10.11 10.06
N ILE A 38 2.05 9.83 9.53
CA ILE A 38 0.77 10.13 10.19
C ILE A 38 0.58 9.24 11.43
N GLU A 39 0.83 7.94 11.31
CA GLU A 39 0.76 6.99 12.43
C GLU A 39 1.69 7.39 13.58
N ARG A 40 2.90 7.86 13.26
CA ARG A 40 3.84 8.37 14.27
C ARG A 40 3.25 9.56 15.02
N ARG A 41 2.63 10.51 14.32
CA ARG A 41 1.96 11.67 14.94
C ARG A 41 0.81 11.27 15.86
N ILE A 42 0.05 10.23 15.51
CA ILE A 42 -1.00 9.66 16.38
C ILE A 42 -0.37 9.06 17.63
N THR A 43 0.66 8.22 17.45
CA THR A 43 1.32 7.47 18.53
C THR A 43 2.05 8.39 19.53
N GLU A 44 2.65 9.48 19.05
CA GLU A 44 3.34 10.46 19.90
C GLU A 44 2.36 11.34 20.72
N ASN A 45 1.07 11.37 20.35
CA ASN A 45 0.07 12.15 21.07
C ASN A 45 -0.63 11.30 22.15
N GLN A 46 -0.25 11.52 23.41
CA GLN A 46 -0.83 10.83 24.57
C GLN A 46 -2.31 11.12 24.81
N GLN A 47 -2.84 12.20 24.23
CA GLN A 47 -4.24 12.61 24.35
C GLN A 47 -5.04 12.31 23.07
N ALA A 48 -4.51 11.49 22.16
CA ALA A 48 -5.20 11.12 20.95
C ALA A 48 -6.51 10.38 21.26
N ASP A 49 -7.63 10.96 20.84
CA ASP A 49 -8.95 10.34 20.80
C ASP A 49 -9.56 10.45 19.40
N ASP A 50 -10.71 9.82 19.17
CA ASP A 50 -11.34 9.81 17.85
C ASP A 50 -11.80 11.21 17.40
N LYS A 51 -12.14 12.12 18.33
CA LYS A 51 -12.54 13.50 17.98
C LYS A 51 -11.36 14.31 17.48
N TRP A 52 -10.23 14.22 18.19
CA TRP A 52 -8.98 14.81 17.76
C TRP A 52 -8.51 14.19 16.44
N PHE A 53 -8.60 12.87 16.30
CA PHE A 53 -8.23 12.18 15.07
C PHE A 53 -9.07 12.67 13.88
N GLU A 54 -10.39 12.75 14.02
CA GLU A 54 -11.28 13.24 12.97
C GLU A 54 -10.90 14.65 12.51
N LYS A 55 -10.58 15.54 13.46
CA LYS A 55 -10.28 16.94 13.17
C LYS A 55 -8.86 17.16 12.66
N GLU A 56 -7.86 16.54 13.28
CA GLU A 56 -6.45 16.90 13.13
C GLU A 56 -5.65 15.88 12.30
N ILE A 57 -6.18 14.66 12.09
CA ILE A 57 -5.46 13.56 11.43
C ILE A 57 -6.16 13.10 10.15
N LEU A 58 -7.49 12.93 10.19
CA LEU A 58 -8.25 12.47 9.03
C LEU A 58 -8.01 13.32 7.78
N PRO A 59 -7.91 14.67 7.83
CA PRO A 59 -7.56 15.47 6.66
C PRO A 59 -6.20 15.10 6.04
N HIS A 60 -5.20 14.74 6.84
CA HIS A 60 -3.90 14.31 6.36
C HIS A 60 -3.97 12.95 5.66
N ILE A 61 -4.76 12.02 6.21
CA ILE A 61 -5.03 10.72 5.56
C ILE A 61 -5.73 10.94 4.22
N LYS A 62 -6.73 11.82 4.15
CA LYS A 62 -7.40 12.20 2.89
C LYS A 62 -6.46 12.93 1.93
N PHE A 63 -5.46 13.65 2.43
CA PHE A 63 -4.44 14.25 1.57
C PHE A 63 -3.53 13.20 0.92
N VAL A 64 -3.23 12.08 1.58
CA VAL A 64 -2.50 10.97 0.91
C VAL A 64 -3.32 10.40 -0.25
N LYS A 65 -4.65 10.34 -0.14
CA LYS A 65 -5.56 9.97 -1.24
C LYS A 65 -5.35 10.84 -2.49
N SER A 66 -5.21 12.16 -2.31
CA SER A 66 -4.97 13.07 -3.45
C SER A 66 -3.58 12.88 -4.07
N LYS A 67 -2.55 12.58 -3.25
CA LYS A 67 -1.23 12.20 -3.77
C LYS A 67 -1.28 10.92 -4.61
N ILE A 68 -2.05 9.92 -4.20
CA ILE A 68 -2.26 8.68 -4.97
C ILE A 68 -2.93 9.00 -6.30
N ALA A 69 -3.98 9.82 -6.29
CA ALA A 69 -4.67 10.26 -7.51
C ALA A 69 -3.73 10.99 -8.47
N TYR A 70 -2.87 11.88 -7.96
CA TYR A 70 -1.85 12.57 -8.77
C TYR A 70 -0.88 11.58 -9.41
N SER A 71 -0.34 10.62 -8.65
CA SER A 71 0.57 9.61 -9.21
C SER A 71 -0.11 8.70 -10.22
N ALA A 72 -1.41 8.39 -10.06
CA ALA A 72 -2.17 7.62 -11.03
C ALA A 72 -2.40 8.39 -12.35
N GLY A 73 -2.47 9.72 -12.31
CA GLY A 73 -2.52 10.57 -13.50
C GLY A 73 -1.16 10.79 -14.17
N ARG A 74 -0.06 10.52 -13.47
CA ARG A 74 1.31 10.78 -13.95
C ARG A 74 1.89 9.56 -14.67
N LYS A 75 2.63 9.84 -15.74
CA LYS A 75 3.39 8.84 -16.50
C LYS A 75 4.89 9.01 -16.28
N SER A 76 5.61 7.89 -16.35
CA SER A 76 7.06 7.84 -16.53
C SER A 76 7.32 7.02 -17.80
N GLY A 77 7.78 7.69 -18.86
CA GLY A 77 7.78 7.13 -20.21
C GLY A 77 6.37 6.74 -20.65
N ASN A 78 6.21 5.52 -21.16
CA ASN A 78 4.93 4.98 -21.65
C ASN A 78 4.08 4.29 -20.57
N LYS A 79 4.50 4.31 -19.30
CA LYS A 79 3.80 3.61 -18.20
C LYS A 79 3.27 4.62 -17.17
N PHE A 80 2.08 4.35 -16.66
CA PHE A 80 1.55 5.07 -15.49
C PHE A 80 2.36 4.67 -14.26
N LEU A 81 2.63 5.63 -13.36
CA LEU A 81 3.35 5.33 -12.11
C LEU A 81 2.54 4.42 -11.18
N VAL A 82 1.23 4.60 -11.18
CA VAL A 82 0.29 3.83 -10.36
C VAL A 82 -0.85 3.35 -11.26
N SER A 83 -1.27 2.09 -11.09
CA SER A 83 -2.38 1.55 -11.87
C SER A 83 -3.74 2.13 -11.41
N LYS A 84 -4.72 2.19 -12.32
CA LYS A 84 -6.09 2.62 -11.98
C LYS A 84 -6.70 1.75 -10.87
N GLY A 85 -6.46 0.43 -10.94
CA GLY A 85 -6.96 -0.53 -9.96
C GLY A 85 -6.42 -0.28 -8.54
N PHE A 86 -5.14 0.05 -8.40
CA PHE A 86 -4.58 0.43 -7.09
C PHE A 86 -5.18 1.73 -6.58
N LYS A 87 -5.30 2.75 -7.42
CA LYS A 87 -5.93 4.02 -7.02
C LYS A 87 -7.36 3.79 -6.52
N GLU A 88 -8.17 3.04 -7.26
CA GLU A 88 -9.55 2.73 -6.88
C GLU A 88 -9.64 1.90 -5.60
N TYR A 89 -8.72 0.96 -5.41
CA TYR A 89 -8.63 0.19 -4.17
C TYR A 89 -8.31 1.07 -2.97
N MET A 90 -7.25 1.88 -3.08
CA MET A 90 -6.81 2.76 -2.00
C MET A 90 -7.88 3.81 -1.67
N ASP A 91 -8.55 4.37 -2.66
CA ASP A 91 -9.67 5.30 -2.44
C ASP A 91 -10.75 4.67 -1.55
N LYS A 92 -11.18 3.45 -1.88
CA LYS A 92 -12.21 2.73 -1.11
C LYS A 92 -11.75 2.47 0.32
N GLN A 93 -10.52 2.01 0.50
CA GLN A 93 -9.96 1.75 1.84
C GLN A 93 -9.85 3.03 2.66
N ILE A 94 -9.29 4.10 2.09
CA ILE A 94 -9.14 5.40 2.76
C ILE A 94 -10.50 6.01 3.12
N ASP A 95 -11.54 5.80 2.30
CA ASP A 95 -12.89 6.28 2.57
C ASP A 95 -13.60 5.58 3.74
N LEU A 96 -13.18 4.36 4.07
CA LEU A 96 -13.70 3.62 5.22
C LEU A 96 -13.10 4.07 6.57
N ILE A 97 -11.97 4.78 6.55
CA ILE A 97 -11.27 5.24 7.75
C ILE A 97 -12.03 6.39 8.40
N LYS A 98 -12.51 6.18 9.63
CA LYS A 98 -13.22 7.19 10.43
C LYS A 98 -12.65 7.34 11.84
N THR A 99 -12.04 6.28 12.36
CA THR A 99 -11.50 6.21 13.73
C THR A 99 -10.02 5.86 13.72
N ILE A 100 -9.35 6.03 14.87
CA ILE A 100 -7.97 5.56 15.08
C ILE A 100 -7.88 4.05 14.82
N SER A 101 -8.88 3.29 15.27
CA SER A 101 -8.93 1.83 15.07
C SER A 101 -9.02 1.45 13.59
N ASP A 102 -9.87 2.12 12.81
CA ASP A 102 -9.94 1.88 11.35
C ASP A 102 -8.60 2.11 10.68
N PHE A 103 -7.91 3.20 11.06
CA PHE A 103 -6.61 3.55 10.50
C PHE A 103 -5.55 2.49 10.83
N ASN A 104 -5.48 2.03 12.09
CA ASN A 104 -4.55 0.99 12.49
C ASN A 104 -4.81 -0.34 11.74
N ASN A 105 -6.09 -0.72 11.59
CA ASN A 105 -6.46 -1.92 10.84
C ASN A 105 -6.08 -1.81 9.35
N PHE A 106 -6.29 -0.63 8.75
CA PHE A 106 -5.81 -0.32 7.40
C PHE A 106 -4.29 -0.43 7.29
N MET A 107 -3.54 0.11 8.26
CA MET A 107 -2.07 0.07 8.26
C MET A 107 -1.54 -1.36 8.30
N MET A 108 -2.12 -2.22 9.14
CA MET A 108 -1.75 -3.64 9.21
C MET A 108 -1.98 -4.35 7.86
N HIS A 109 -3.14 -4.12 7.25
CA HIS A 109 -3.47 -4.70 5.96
C HIS A 109 -2.55 -4.19 4.84
N TYR A 110 -2.25 -2.90 4.82
CA TYR A 110 -1.34 -2.32 3.83
C TYR A 110 0.09 -2.87 4.00
N GLN A 111 0.56 -3.03 5.25
CA GLN A 111 1.84 -3.67 5.53
C GLN A 111 1.86 -5.13 5.04
N ALA A 112 0.77 -5.88 5.23
CA ALA A 112 0.65 -7.24 4.71
C ALA A 112 0.71 -7.28 3.17
N ILE A 113 0.01 -6.37 2.47
CA ILE A 113 0.12 -6.25 1.00
C ILE A 113 1.57 -6.04 0.59
N ILE A 114 2.31 -5.14 1.26
CA ILE A 114 3.72 -4.86 0.94
C ILE A 114 4.60 -6.10 1.17
N ALA A 115 4.34 -6.86 2.23
CA ALA A 115 5.08 -8.09 2.53
C ALA A 115 4.89 -9.14 1.42
N TYR A 116 3.65 -9.47 1.08
CA TYR A 116 3.35 -10.41 -0.01
C TYR A 116 3.85 -9.89 -1.37
N TYR A 117 3.66 -8.60 -1.65
CA TYR A 117 4.15 -7.99 -2.89
C TYR A 117 5.67 -8.13 -3.00
N THR A 118 6.39 -7.88 -1.89
CA THR A 118 7.85 -8.02 -1.84
C THR A 118 8.27 -9.46 -2.12
N TYR A 119 7.64 -10.43 -1.46
CA TYR A 119 7.87 -11.84 -1.68
C TYR A 119 7.72 -12.21 -3.17
N TYR A 120 6.60 -11.84 -3.80
CA TYR A 120 6.37 -12.16 -5.21
C TYR A 120 7.32 -11.43 -6.17
N SER A 121 7.70 -10.19 -5.85
CA SER A 121 8.66 -9.44 -6.65
C SER A 121 10.06 -10.06 -6.61
N GLU A 122 10.45 -10.67 -5.49
CA GLU A 122 11.79 -11.24 -5.30
C GLU A 122 11.85 -12.69 -5.77
N VAL A 123 10.83 -13.50 -5.48
CA VAL A 123 10.74 -14.91 -5.91
C VAL A 123 10.44 -15.02 -7.41
N GLY A 124 9.58 -14.16 -7.98
CA GLY A 124 9.36 -14.15 -9.43
C GLY A 124 10.59 -13.70 -10.24
N SER A 125 11.45 -12.89 -9.63
CA SER A 125 12.70 -12.42 -10.25
C SER A 125 13.81 -13.47 -10.21
N SER A 126 13.86 -14.33 -9.19
CA SER A 126 14.89 -15.37 -9.07
C SER A 126 14.72 -16.49 -10.10
N ASP A 127 13.48 -16.90 -10.40
CA ASP A 127 13.20 -17.90 -11.45
C ASP A 127 13.58 -17.43 -12.85
N THR A 128 13.35 -16.15 -13.15
CA THR A 128 13.68 -15.56 -14.46
C THR A 128 15.19 -15.36 -14.63
N SER A 129 15.89 -15.01 -13.55
CA SER A 129 17.35 -14.85 -13.54
C SER A 129 18.09 -16.17 -13.73
N ASN A 130 17.59 -17.26 -13.13
CA ASN A 130 18.17 -18.61 -13.29
C ASN A 130 18.01 -19.17 -14.72
N ARG A 131 16.88 -18.92 -15.38
CA ARG A 131 16.67 -19.35 -16.79
C ARG A 131 17.59 -18.63 -17.77
N ASN A 132 17.79 -17.33 -17.57
CA ASN A 132 18.69 -16.54 -18.44
C ASN A 132 20.17 -16.91 -18.23
N PHE A 133 20.56 -17.34 -17.02
CA PHE A 133 21.92 -17.82 -16.74
C PHE A 133 22.21 -19.19 -17.38
N GLN A 134 21.21 -20.08 -17.48
CA GLN A 134 21.39 -21.39 -18.10
C GLN A 134 21.51 -21.31 -19.63
N GLN A 135 20.77 -20.40 -20.29
CA GLN A 135 20.86 -20.25 -21.76
C GLN A 135 22.20 -19.69 -22.25
N HIS A 136 22.92 -18.91 -21.41
CA HIS A 136 24.23 -18.36 -21.78
C HIS A 136 25.41 -19.32 -21.60
N ARG A 137 25.25 -20.44 -20.89
CA ARG A 137 26.29 -21.48 -20.74
C ARG A 137 26.23 -22.59 -21.78
N SER A 138 25.22 -22.60 -22.65
CA SER A 138 25.02 -23.61 -23.69
C SER A 138 25.34 -23.09 -25.10
N ARG A 139 26.19 -22.06 -25.22
CA ARG A 139 26.73 -21.56 -26.49
C ARG A 139 28.24 -21.55 -26.47
#